data_AF-A0A6P1DJT6-F1
#
_entry.id   AF-A0A6P1DJT6-F1
#
_cell.length_a   1.000
_cell.length_b   1.000
_cell.length_c   1.000
_cell.angle_alpha   90.00
_cell.angle_beta   90.00
_cell.angle_gamma   90.00
#
_symmetry.space_group_name_H-M   'P 1'
#
loop_
_entity.id
_entity.type
_entity.pdbx_description
1 polymer ?
#
loop_
_entity_poly.entity_id
_entity_poly.type
_entity_poly.pdbx_seq_one_letter_code
_entity_poly.pdbx_strand_id
1 'polypeptide(L)'
;MSSKANILEKIKQNQPLSVSALPDLSFLGLENYENLDKYKTVLQSIGGDFVEVADYDAVIDFIKINYDAEKRIITTLPELSQIAATDWMNDDPHSLKDVALTIVKAHFGVAETGALWVTD
;
A
#
# COMPACT_ATOMS: atom_id res chain seq x y z
N MET A 1 57.72 -8.45 19.37
CA MET A 1 56.48 -8.68 18.58
C MET A 1 55.47 -7.59 18.94
N SER A 2 54.72 -7.06 17.97
CA SER A 2 53.68 -6.06 18.26
C SER A 2 52.42 -6.71 18.86
N SER A 3 51.66 -5.95 19.66
CA SER A 3 50.39 -6.41 20.24
C SER A 3 49.42 -6.98 19.18
N LYS A 4 49.36 -6.32 18.01
CA LYS A 4 48.57 -6.77 16.85
C LYS A 4 48.96 -8.19 16.39
N ALA A 5 50.25 -8.50 16.33
CA ALA A 5 50.72 -9.81 15.89
C ALA A 5 50.28 -10.92 16.87
N ASN A 6 50.37 -10.65 18.17
CA ASN A 6 49.99 -11.59 19.23
C ASN A 6 48.47 -11.87 19.22
N ILE A 7 47.65 -10.83 18.99
CA ILE A 7 46.19 -10.96 18.88
C ILE A 7 45.80 -11.84 17.68
N LEU A 8 46.39 -11.57 16.50
CA LEU A 8 46.08 -12.32 15.29
C LEU A 8 46.49 -13.80 15.38
N GLU A 9 47.61 -14.08 16.03
CA GLU A 9 48.08 -15.44 16.28
C GLU A 9 47.11 -16.21 17.17
N LYS A 10 46.65 -15.60 18.27
CA LYS A 10 45.64 -16.20 19.15
C LYS A 10 44.30 -16.43 18.44
N ILE A 11 43.84 -15.48 17.63
CA ILE A 11 42.60 -15.65 16.85
C ILE A 11 42.73 -16.85 15.91
N LYS A 12 43.87 -16.97 15.21
CA LYS A 12 44.11 -18.08 14.26
C LYS A 12 44.15 -19.43 14.97
N GLN A 13 44.77 -19.51 16.15
CA GLN A 13 44.87 -20.75 16.94
C GLN A 13 43.52 -21.22 17.52
N ASN A 14 42.55 -20.31 17.69
CA ASN A 14 41.28 -20.59 18.34
C ASN A 14 40.08 -20.52 17.37
N GLN A 15 40.31 -20.64 16.06
CA GLN A 15 39.19 -20.74 15.11
C GLN A 15 38.45 -22.08 15.29
N PRO A 16 37.11 -22.09 15.15
CA PRO A 16 36.34 -23.33 15.18
C PRO A 16 36.85 -24.33 14.14
N LEU A 17 37.14 -25.56 14.57
CA LEU A 17 37.68 -26.62 13.73
C LEU A 17 36.65 -27.20 12.74
N SER A 18 35.36 -26.98 13.00
CA SER A 18 34.27 -27.45 12.16
C SER A 18 33.43 -26.27 11.69
N VAL A 19 33.16 -26.24 10.39
CA VAL A 19 32.13 -25.37 9.82
C VAL A 19 30.81 -26.06 10.10
N SER A 20 30.02 -25.51 11.02
CA SER A 20 28.62 -25.94 11.17
C SER A 20 27.87 -25.59 9.89
N ALA A 21 27.00 -26.50 9.43
CA ALA A 21 26.03 -26.14 8.41
C ALA A 21 25.22 -24.93 8.90
N LEU A 22 25.04 -23.94 8.03
CA LEU A 22 24.11 -22.85 8.30
C LEU A 22 22.69 -23.41 8.35
N PRO A 23 21.80 -22.82 9.16
CA PRO A 23 20.39 -23.20 9.14
C PRO A 23 19.83 -23.01 7.72
N ASP A 24 18.97 -23.94 7.30
CA ASP A 24 18.25 -23.79 6.04
C ASP A 24 17.29 -22.60 6.17
N LEU A 25 17.46 -21.60 5.31
CA LEU A 25 16.63 -20.40 5.26
C LEU A 25 15.58 -20.47 4.15
N SER A 26 15.45 -21.59 3.45
CA SER A 26 14.49 -21.78 2.35
C SER A 26 13.05 -21.48 2.76
N PHE A 27 12.72 -21.62 4.05
CA PHE A 27 11.40 -21.33 4.62
C PHE A 27 11.13 -19.83 4.87
N LEU A 28 12.18 -18.99 4.92
CA LEU A 28 12.01 -17.56 5.11
C LEU A 28 11.44 -16.94 3.83
N GLY A 29 10.20 -16.43 3.92
CA GLY A 29 9.51 -15.81 2.79
C GLY A 29 8.60 -16.74 1.97
N LEU A 30 8.36 -17.97 2.42
CA LEU A 30 7.40 -18.90 1.79
C LEU A 30 5.95 -18.73 2.27
N GLU A 31 5.61 -17.63 2.92
CA GLU A 31 4.21 -17.29 3.17
C GLU A 31 3.66 -16.65 1.90
N ASN A 32 2.94 -17.45 1.11
CA ASN A 32 2.00 -16.97 0.12
C ASN A 32 0.90 -16.21 0.89
N TYR A 33 1.18 -14.96 1.24
CA TYR A 33 0.18 -14.10 1.85
C TYR A 33 -0.92 -13.91 0.83
N GLU A 34 -2.14 -14.31 1.17
CA GLU A 34 -3.36 -13.82 0.50
C GLU A 34 -3.46 -12.31 0.78
N ASN A 35 -2.61 -11.54 0.08
CA ASN A 35 -2.37 -10.12 0.33
C ASN A 35 -3.67 -9.32 0.21
N LEU A 36 -4.55 -9.74 -0.70
CA LEU A 36 -5.84 -9.11 -0.91
C LEU A 36 -6.78 -9.34 0.28
N ASP A 37 -6.92 -10.57 0.77
CA ASP A 37 -7.84 -10.87 1.88
C ASP A 37 -7.31 -10.32 3.22
N LYS A 38 -5.99 -10.33 3.40
CA LYS A 38 -5.34 -9.61 4.51
C LYS A 38 -5.62 -8.11 4.43
N TYR A 39 -5.44 -7.49 3.25
CA TYR A 39 -5.74 -6.07 3.04
C TYR A 39 -7.20 -5.75 3.37
N LYS A 40 -8.16 -6.51 2.83
CA LYS A 40 -9.60 -6.34 3.10
C LYS A 40 -9.92 -6.41 4.59
N THR A 41 -9.36 -7.41 5.29
CA THR A 41 -9.56 -7.60 6.73
C THR A 41 -9.00 -6.41 7.52
N VAL A 42 -7.78 -5.97 7.22
CA VAL A 42 -7.14 -4.84 7.91
C VAL A 42 -7.88 -3.53 7.62
N LEU A 43 -8.24 -3.26 6.37
CA LEU A 43 -8.99 -2.07 5.96
C LEU A 43 -10.33 -1.96 6.70
N GLN A 44 -11.09 -3.06 6.78
CA GLN A 44 -12.35 -3.08 7.54
C GLN A 44 -12.14 -2.88 9.03
N SER A 45 -11.04 -3.40 9.60
CA SER A 45 -10.73 -3.23 11.03
C SER A 45 -10.46 -1.78 11.44
N ILE A 46 -10.04 -0.93 10.50
CA ILE A 46 -9.77 0.51 10.72
C ILE A 46 -10.92 1.42 10.26
N GLY A 47 -12.08 0.84 9.91
CA GLY A 47 -13.28 1.56 9.51
C GLY A 47 -13.35 1.93 8.03
N GLY A 48 -12.44 1.42 7.20
CA GLY A 48 -12.56 1.49 5.75
C GLY A 48 -13.53 0.44 5.21
N ASP A 49 -13.96 0.63 3.97
CA ASP A 49 -14.77 -0.35 3.24
C ASP A 49 -14.17 -0.59 1.86
N PHE A 50 -14.53 -1.71 1.23
CA PHE A 50 -14.05 -2.06 -0.10
C PHE A 50 -15.16 -2.60 -0.97
N VAL A 51 -15.01 -2.37 -2.28
CA VAL A 51 -15.83 -3.02 -3.30
C VAL A 51 -14.89 -3.50 -4.39
N GLU A 52 -15.04 -4.77 -4.76
CA GLU A 52 -14.34 -5.34 -5.90
C GLU A 52 -15.12 -5.04 -7.17
N VAL A 53 -14.46 -4.38 -8.10
CA VAL A 53 -15.02 -3.92 -9.38
C VAL A 53 -14.14 -4.43 -10.51
N ALA A 54 -14.75 -4.77 -11.64
CA ALA A 54 -14.03 -5.30 -12.79
C ALA A 54 -13.37 -4.20 -13.62
N ASP A 55 -14.00 -3.02 -13.69
CA ASP A 55 -13.63 -1.91 -14.56
C ASP A 55 -14.24 -0.59 -14.05
N TYR A 56 -14.01 0.50 -14.80
CA TYR A 56 -14.54 1.82 -14.46
C TYR A 56 -16.06 1.92 -14.62
N ASP A 57 -16.71 1.15 -15.49
CA ASP A 57 -18.16 1.18 -15.63
C ASP A 57 -18.82 0.65 -14.34
N ALA A 58 -18.28 -0.43 -13.76
CA ALA A 58 -18.70 -0.93 -12.46
C ALA A 58 -18.47 0.09 -11.33
N VAL A 59 -17.39 0.89 -11.38
CA VAL A 59 -17.16 2.00 -10.43
C VAL A 59 -18.25 3.07 -10.57
N ILE A 60 -18.59 3.43 -11.80
CA ILE A 60 -19.61 4.44 -12.09
C ILE A 60 -20.98 4.00 -11.58
N ASP A 61 -21.37 2.75 -11.84
CA ASP A 61 -22.62 2.18 -11.37
C ASP A 61 -22.68 2.13 -9.85
N PHE A 62 -21.59 1.71 -9.19
CA PHE A 62 -21.50 1.72 -7.74
C PHE A 62 -21.72 3.13 -7.17
N ILE A 63 -21.08 4.15 -7.75
CA ILE A 63 -21.20 5.52 -7.27
C ILE A 63 -22.64 6.04 -7.44
N LYS A 64 -23.25 5.83 -8.61
CA LYS A 64 -24.63 6.27 -8.89
C LYS A 64 -25.66 5.64 -7.94
N ILE A 65 -25.42 4.41 -7.48
CA ILE A 65 -26.33 3.68 -6.58
C ILE A 65 -26.14 4.14 -5.14
N ASN A 66 -24.90 4.36 -4.70
CA ASN A 66 -24.56 4.53 -3.28
C ASN A 66 -24.34 5.99 -2.86
N TYR A 67 -24.16 6.90 -3.81
CA TYR A 67 -23.92 8.31 -3.55
C TYR A 67 -24.93 9.18 -4.30
N ASP A 68 -25.24 10.33 -3.70
CA ASP A 68 -26.15 11.32 -4.27
C ASP A 68 -25.44 12.07 -5.41
N ALA A 69 -25.89 11.82 -6.65
CA ALA A 69 -25.32 12.41 -7.86
C ALA A 69 -25.50 13.94 -7.95
N GLU A 70 -26.41 14.53 -7.16
CA GLU A 70 -26.60 15.98 -7.11
C GLU A 70 -25.54 16.67 -6.24
N LYS A 71 -24.76 15.91 -5.45
CA LYS A 71 -23.66 16.45 -4.64
C LYS A 71 -22.40 16.63 -5.48
N ARG A 72 -21.53 17.54 -5.02
CA ARG A 72 -20.25 17.79 -5.68
C ARG A 72 -19.32 16.59 -5.54
N ILE A 73 -19.05 15.92 -6.66
CA ILE A 73 -18.09 14.82 -6.79
C ILE A 73 -16.93 15.28 -7.65
N ILE A 74 -15.70 15.00 -7.21
CA ILE A 74 -14.48 15.36 -7.92
C ILE A 74 -13.58 14.14 -8.12
N THR A 75 -12.74 14.16 -9.15
CA THR A 75 -11.80 13.08 -9.41
C THR A 75 -10.54 13.55 -10.12
N THR A 76 -9.46 12.78 -9.97
CA THR A 76 -8.25 12.91 -10.79
C THR A 76 -8.26 11.99 -12.01
N LEU A 77 -9.30 11.16 -12.19
CA LEU A 77 -9.38 10.11 -13.21
C LEU A 77 -10.23 10.58 -14.41
N PRO A 78 -9.65 10.79 -15.60
CA PRO A 78 -10.40 11.18 -16.80
C PRO A 78 -11.52 10.21 -17.18
N GLU A 79 -11.35 8.92 -16.87
CA GLU A 79 -12.32 7.85 -17.13
C GLU A 79 -13.64 8.05 -16.37
N LEU A 80 -13.62 8.84 -15.28
CA LEU A 80 -14.78 9.13 -14.44
C LEU A 80 -15.39 10.52 -14.67
N SER A 81 -14.93 11.23 -15.71
CA SER A 81 -15.41 12.59 -16.06
C SER A 81 -16.92 12.70 -16.32
N GLN A 82 -17.59 11.58 -16.60
CA GLN A 82 -19.06 11.54 -16.78
C GLN A 82 -19.86 11.69 -15.48
N ILE A 83 -19.24 11.48 -14.31
CA ILE A 83 -19.90 11.54 -12.99
C ILE A 83 -19.19 12.45 -11.99
N ALA A 84 -18.02 12.99 -12.33
CA ALA A 84 -17.20 13.76 -11.41
C ALA A 84 -16.43 14.85 -12.16
N ALA A 85 -16.26 16.01 -11.53
CA ALA A 85 -15.46 17.11 -12.08
C ALA A 85 -13.97 16.77 -12.04
N THR A 86 -13.24 17.12 -13.11
CA THR A 86 -11.81 16.84 -13.28
C THR A 86 -10.94 18.10 -13.28
N ASP A 87 -11.55 19.28 -13.22
CA ASP A 87 -10.94 20.59 -13.44
C ASP A 87 -10.76 21.40 -12.14
N TRP A 88 -10.58 20.73 -11.00
CA TRP A 88 -10.56 21.35 -9.66
C TRP A 88 -9.16 21.47 -9.04
N MET A 89 -8.12 20.91 -9.67
CA MET A 89 -6.75 20.86 -9.09
C MET A 89 -6.12 22.24 -8.87
N ASN A 90 -6.65 23.28 -9.53
CA ASN A 90 -6.20 24.67 -9.40
C ASN A 90 -7.21 25.57 -8.67
N ASP A 91 -8.28 25.00 -8.12
CA ASP A 91 -9.28 25.75 -7.35
C ASP A 91 -8.66 26.27 -6.04
N ASP A 92 -9.27 27.32 -5.47
CA ASP A 92 -8.95 27.73 -4.10
C ASP A 92 -9.21 26.56 -3.14
N PRO A 93 -8.26 26.15 -2.28
CA PRO A 93 -8.43 24.98 -1.42
C PRO A 93 -9.64 25.07 -0.47
N HIS A 94 -10.04 26.28 -0.05
CA HIS A 94 -11.25 26.43 0.79
C HIS A 94 -12.55 26.20 0.03
N SER A 95 -12.52 26.27 -1.30
CA SER A 95 -13.66 25.94 -2.14
C SER A 95 -14.00 24.45 -2.11
N LEU A 96 -13.06 23.57 -1.72
CA LEU A 96 -13.28 22.12 -1.67
C LEU A 96 -14.11 21.67 -0.46
N LYS A 97 -14.48 22.59 0.44
CA LYS A 97 -15.21 22.27 1.69
C LYS A 97 -16.59 21.62 1.48
N ASP A 98 -17.19 21.78 0.29
CA ASP A 98 -18.51 21.24 -0.06
C ASP A 98 -18.44 19.99 -0.96
N VAL A 99 -17.24 19.48 -1.21
CA VAL A 99 -17.01 18.22 -1.92
C VAL A 99 -17.53 17.08 -1.05
N ALA A 100 -18.47 16.30 -1.58
CA ALA A 100 -19.06 15.16 -0.89
C ALA A 100 -18.27 13.86 -1.12
N LEU A 101 -17.62 13.73 -2.27
CA LEU A 101 -16.83 12.55 -2.64
C LEU A 101 -15.65 12.95 -3.54
N THR A 102 -14.48 12.43 -3.21
CA THR A 102 -13.25 12.54 -4.01
C THR A 102 -12.80 11.15 -4.42
N ILE A 103 -12.56 10.95 -5.71
CA ILE A 103 -12.13 9.66 -6.25
C ILE A 103 -10.72 9.82 -6.82
N VAL A 104 -9.77 9.10 -6.24
CA VAL A 104 -8.35 9.13 -6.62
C VAL A 104 -7.81 7.73 -6.81
N LYS A 105 -6.79 7.61 -7.66
CA LYS A 105 -6.06 6.36 -7.87
C LYS A 105 -4.87 6.28 -6.91
N ALA A 106 -4.80 5.18 -6.17
CA ALA A 106 -3.60 4.81 -5.43
C ALA A 106 -2.63 4.06 -6.35
N HIS A 107 -1.33 4.19 -6.08
CA HIS A 107 -0.28 3.43 -6.75
C HIS A 107 -0.28 1.97 -6.31
N PHE A 108 -0.38 1.73 -5.00
CA PHE A 108 -0.63 0.40 -4.41
C PHE A 108 -1.18 0.52 -2.98
N GLY A 109 -1.72 -0.59 -2.48
CA GLY A 109 -2.12 -0.77 -1.08
C GLY A 109 -1.14 -1.64 -0.29
N VAL A 110 -1.02 -1.40 1.01
CA VAL A 110 -0.17 -2.18 1.92
C VAL A 110 -1.07 -3.11 2.75
N ALA A 111 -1.01 -4.41 2.46
CA ALA A 111 -1.86 -5.43 3.10
C ALA A 111 -1.74 -5.47 4.63
N GLU A 112 -0.58 -5.13 5.18
CA GLU A 112 -0.33 -5.16 6.62
C GLU A 112 -1.03 -4.03 7.39
N THR A 113 -1.22 -2.87 6.75
CA THR A 113 -1.68 -1.65 7.44
C THR A 113 -2.99 -1.10 6.89
N GLY A 114 -3.47 -1.59 5.74
CA GLY A 114 -4.61 -1.03 5.03
C GLY A 114 -4.32 0.31 4.35
N ALA A 115 -3.07 0.78 4.39
CA ALA A 115 -2.68 2.06 3.82
C ALA A 115 -2.69 2.04 2.28
N LEU A 116 -2.96 3.21 1.69
CA LEU A 116 -2.86 3.45 0.26
C LEU A 116 -1.71 4.43 0.01
N TRP A 117 -0.82 4.09 -0.92
CA TRP A 117 0.16 5.03 -1.44
C TRP A 117 -0.49 5.84 -2.56
N VAL A 118 -0.61 7.15 -2.39
CA VAL A 118 -1.02 8.09 -3.45
C VAL A 118 0.21 8.88 -3.90
N THR A 119 0.48 8.90 -5.21
CA THR A 119 1.57 9.69 -5.80
C THR A 119 1.03 11.00 -6.38
N ASP A 120 1.92 11.94 -6.63
CA ASP A 120 1.67 13.18 -7.37
C ASP A 120 1.27 12.96 -8.83
#